data_AF-A0A8T5DQ12-F1
#
_entry.id   AF-A0A8T5DQ12-F1
#
_cell.length_a   1.000
_cell.length_b   1.000
_cell.length_c   1.000
_cell.angle_alpha   90.00
_cell.angle_beta   90.00
_cell.angle_gamma   90.00
#
_symmetry.space_group_name_H-M   'P 1'
#
loop_
_entity.id
_entity.type
_entity.pdbx_description
1 polymer ?
#
loop_
_entity_poly.entity_id
_entity_poly.type
_entity_poly.pdbx_seq_one_letter_code
_entity_poly.pdbx_strand_id
1 'polypeptide(L)'
;GTNAPSMVANINPGSGSSSPQYLTVFNNELYFKAYDATNGYELWKYDGTNAPSMVANINPGSGSSYPYDLTVFNNELYFSAYDGTNGYELWKYTQQTTITYA
;
A
#
# COMPACT_ATOMS: atom_id res chain seq x y z
N GLY A 1 3.41 26.64 1.23
CA GLY A 1 2.04 26.73 0.71
C GLY A 1 1.14 27.27 1.80
N THR A 2 0.14 28.08 1.45
CA THR A 2 -0.76 28.77 2.40
C THR A 2 -1.97 27.94 2.83
N ASN A 3 -2.14 26.75 2.25
CA ASN A 3 -3.27 25.86 2.58
C ASN A 3 -2.88 24.93 3.74
N ALA A 4 -3.77 24.83 4.73
CA ALA A 4 -3.61 23.88 5.82
C ALA A 4 -3.72 22.43 5.27
N PRO A 5 -2.94 21.48 5.82
CA PRO A 5 -3.09 20.07 5.46
C PRO A 5 -4.48 19.56 5.90
N SER A 6 -5.06 18.70 5.07
CA SER A 6 -6.32 17.99 5.36
C SER A 6 -6.09 16.49 5.40
N MET A 7 -6.85 15.79 6.23
CA MET A 7 -6.86 14.32 6.24
C MET A 7 -7.49 13.80 4.94
N VAL A 8 -6.81 12.89 4.25
CA VAL A 8 -7.33 12.22 3.04
C VAL A 8 -8.31 11.11 3.42
N ALA A 9 -7.93 10.25 4.37
CA ALA A 9 -8.77 9.16 4.85
C ALA A 9 -8.34 8.71 6.25
N ASN A 10 -9.29 8.16 7.01
CA ASN A 10 -9.02 7.38 8.21
C ASN A 10 -9.07 5.88 7.84
N ILE A 11 -7.92 5.26 7.65
CA ILE A 11 -7.80 3.85 7.22
C ILE A 11 -8.05 2.87 8.38
N ASN A 12 -7.77 3.28 9.62
CA ASN A 12 -8.00 2.48 10.82
C ASN A 12 -9.00 3.19 11.76
N PRO A 13 -10.31 3.10 11.49
CA PRO A 13 -11.32 3.75 12.30
C PRO A 13 -11.26 3.32 13.77
N GLY A 14 -11.46 4.28 14.68
CA GLY A 14 -11.37 4.08 16.13
C GLY A 14 -10.23 4.88 16.76
N SER A 15 -9.70 4.39 17.89
CA SER A 15 -8.55 5.01 18.58
C SER A 15 -7.18 4.54 18.06
N GLY A 16 -7.16 3.73 16.99
CA GLY A 16 -5.94 3.19 16.40
C GLY A 16 -5.28 4.15 15.41
N SER A 17 -3.98 4.00 15.20
CA SER A 17 -3.23 4.70 14.14
C SER A 17 -3.19 3.85 12.87
N SER A 18 -3.27 4.49 11.70
CA SER A 18 -2.97 3.84 10.41
C SER A 18 -1.48 3.85 10.06
N SER A 19 -0.69 4.72 10.71
CA SER A 19 0.77 4.81 10.56
C SER A 19 1.28 4.69 9.11
N PRO A 20 0.84 5.56 8.17
CA PRO A 20 1.28 5.50 6.79
C PRO A 20 2.79 5.74 6.65
N GLN A 21 3.51 4.87 5.94
CA GLN A 21 4.97 4.92 5.78
C GLN A 21 5.39 4.51 4.35
N TYR A 22 6.64 4.81 3.97
CA TYR A 22 7.24 4.44 2.67
C TYR A 22 6.43 4.94 1.46
N LEU A 23 6.03 6.21 1.47
CA LEU A 23 5.24 6.82 0.42
C LEU A 23 6.04 6.86 -0.90
N THR A 24 5.53 6.17 -1.92
CA THR A 24 6.16 6.04 -3.24
C THR A 24 5.12 6.24 -4.33
N VAL A 25 5.37 7.15 -5.27
CA VAL A 25 4.52 7.33 -6.45
C VAL A 25 4.88 6.27 -7.50
N PHE A 26 3.89 5.54 -8.00
CA PHE A 26 4.03 4.56 -9.07
C PHE A 26 2.80 4.62 -9.99
N ASN A 27 3.00 4.75 -11.30
CA ASN A 27 1.91 4.83 -12.29
C ASN A 27 0.81 5.87 -11.93
N ASN A 28 1.22 7.04 -11.44
CA ASN A 28 0.32 8.14 -11.05
C ASN A 28 -0.62 7.83 -9.86
N GLU A 29 -0.36 6.76 -9.11
CA GLU A 29 -0.98 6.48 -7.82
C GLU A 29 0.09 6.56 -6.70
N LEU A 30 -0.34 6.86 -5.48
CA LEU A 30 0.51 6.87 -4.30
C LEU A 30 0.42 5.52 -3.58
N TYR A 31 1.52 4.80 -3.48
CA TYR A 31 1.65 3.55 -2.74
C TYR A 31 2.33 3.78 -1.40
N PHE A 32 1.89 3.08 -0.37
CA PHE A 32 2.41 3.24 0.98
C PHE A 32 2.05 2.02 1.85
N LYS A 33 2.83 1.79 2.90
CA LYS A 33 2.43 0.88 3.98
C LYS A 33 1.42 1.58 4.87
N ALA A 34 0.34 0.91 5.27
CA ALA A 34 -0.54 1.36 6.35
C ALA A 34 -1.15 0.19 7.12
N TYR A 35 -1.54 0.46 8.37
CA TYR A 35 -2.18 -0.47 9.28
C TYR A 35 -3.71 -0.29 9.27
N ASP A 36 -4.44 -1.41 9.25
CA ASP A 36 -5.83 -1.48 9.68
C ASP A 36 -6.01 -2.58 10.74
N ALA A 37 -7.11 -2.54 11.51
CA ALA A 37 -7.36 -3.51 12.59
C ALA A 37 -7.73 -4.93 12.10
N THR A 38 -8.03 -5.11 10.82
CA THR A 38 -8.50 -6.37 10.22
C THR A 38 -7.34 -7.18 9.62
N ASN A 39 -6.45 -6.54 8.89
CA ASN A 39 -5.36 -7.11 8.10
C ASN A 39 -3.99 -6.77 8.69
N GLY A 40 -3.89 -5.72 9.51
CA GLY A 40 -2.61 -5.24 10.01
C GLY A 40 -1.85 -4.37 9.00
N TYR A 41 -0.51 -4.40 9.02
CA TYR A 41 0.32 -3.58 8.12
C TYR A 41 0.42 -4.19 6.72
N GLU A 42 -0.23 -3.55 5.76
CA GLU A 42 -0.34 -4.00 4.37
C GLU A 42 0.12 -2.93 3.37
N LEU A 43 0.17 -3.30 2.08
CA LEU A 43 0.44 -2.38 0.98
C LEU A 43 -0.87 -1.71 0.54
N TRP A 44 -0.91 -0.39 0.62
CA TRP A 44 -2.05 0.44 0.23
C TRP A 44 -1.71 1.32 -0.96
N LYS A 45 -2.75 1.69 -1.70
CA LYS A 45 -2.66 2.68 -2.78
C LYS A 45 -3.76 3.73 -2.69
N TYR A 46 -3.46 4.92 -3.21
CA TYR A 46 -4.39 6.05 -3.33
C TYR A 46 -4.28 6.67 -4.72
N ASP A 47 -5.41 6.87 -5.38
CA ASP A 47 -5.49 7.36 -6.76
C ASP A 47 -5.66 8.90 -6.86
N GLY A 48 -5.66 9.59 -5.72
CA GLY A 48 -5.89 11.04 -5.68
C GLY A 48 -7.35 11.46 -5.54
N THR A 49 -8.30 10.54 -5.66
CA THR A 49 -9.74 10.84 -5.76
C THR A 49 -10.60 10.00 -4.81
N ASN A 50 -10.43 8.67 -4.84
CA ASN A 50 -11.20 7.72 -4.05
C ASN A 50 -10.48 7.38 -2.74
N ALA A 51 -11.21 6.81 -1.77
CA ALA A 51 -10.59 6.33 -0.55
C ALA A 51 -9.44 5.33 -0.87
N PRO A 52 -8.32 5.36 -0.11
CA PRO A 52 -7.25 4.40 -0.29
C PRO A 52 -7.74 2.96 -0.21
N SER A 53 -7.14 2.09 -1.01
CA SER A 53 -7.46 0.66 -1.06
C SER A 53 -6.21 -0.19 -0.87
N MET A 54 -6.38 -1.35 -0.25
CA MET A 54 -5.32 -2.33 -0.13
C MET A 54 -5.02 -2.95 -1.50
N VAL A 55 -3.74 -3.06 -1.86
CA VAL A 55 -3.30 -3.57 -3.17
C VAL A 55 -3.46 -5.08 -3.25
N ALA A 56 -3.01 -5.78 -2.21
CA ALA A 56 -3.15 -7.22 -2.04
C ALA A 56 -2.93 -7.55 -0.56
N ASN A 57 -3.58 -8.61 -0.07
CA ASN A 57 -3.25 -9.22 1.21
C ASN A 57 -2.17 -10.30 0.95
N ILE A 58 -0.92 -10.02 1.33
CA ILE A 58 0.21 -10.91 1.05
C ILE A 58 0.33 -12.00 2.14
N ASN A 59 -0.13 -11.73 3.36
CA ASN A 59 -0.17 -12.65 4.49
C ASN A 59 -1.63 -12.88 4.93
N PRO A 60 -2.41 -13.69 4.18
CA PRO A 60 -3.82 -13.86 4.44
C PRO A 60 -4.09 -14.40 5.85
N GLY A 61 -4.96 -13.71 6.59
CA GLY A 61 -5.26 -13.96 8.00
C GLY A 61 -5.16 -12.67 8.82
N SER A 62 -5.05 -12.78 10.15
CA SER A 62 -4.78 -11.63 11.04
C SER A 62 -3.29 -11.25 11.08
N GLY A 63 -2.52 -11.62 10.06
CA GLY A 63 -1.07 -11.43 9.99
C GLY A 63 -0.73 -10.20 9.16
N SER A 64 0.10 -9.32 9.69
CA SER A 64 0.65 -8.20 8.91
C SER A 64 1.72 -8.67 7.93
N SER A 65 1.71 -8.16 6.70
CA SER A 65 2.76 -8.40 5.72
C SER A 65 3.96 -7.48 5.84
N TYR A 66 3.84 -6.36 6.55
CA TYR A 66 4.92 -5.39 6.78
C TYR A 66 5.72 -5.01 5.51
N PRO A 67 5.10 -4.40 4.49
CA PRO A 67 5.85 -3.91 3.33
C PRO A 67 6.88 -2.84 3.69
N TYR A 68 8.15 -3.05 3.36
CA TYR A 68 9.24 -2.09 3.57
C TYR A 68 9.92 -1.72 2.25
N ASP A 69 10.57 -0.55 2.23
CA ASP A 69 11.48 -0.09 1.18
C ASP A 69 10.86 -0.07 -0.24
N LEU A 70 9.62 0.42 -0.33
CA LEU A 70 8.88 0.57 -1.60
C LEU A 70 9.69 1.37 -2.63
N THR A 71 10.12 0.68 -3.67
CA THR A 71 11.05 1.20 -4.69
C THR A 71 10.52 0.91 -6.08
N VAL A 72 10.42 1.93 -6.93
CA VAL A 72 10.10 1.75 -8.34
C VAL A 72 11.38 1.41 -9.12
N PHE A 73 11.35 0.30 -9.85
CA PHE A 73 12.44 -0.12 -10.73
C PHE A 73 11.86 -0.78 -11.98
N ASN A 74 12.34 -0.41 -13.17
CA ASN A 74 11.88 -0.95 -14.45
C ASN A 74 10.35 -0.99 -14.63
N ASN A 75 9.66 0.09 -14.21
CA ASN A 75 8.20 0.22 -14.30
C ASN A 75 7.42 -0.85 -13.50
N GLU A 76 8.03 -1.38 -12.44
CA GLU A 76 7.38 -2.24 -11.45
C GLU A 76 7.68 -1.68 -10.04
N LEU A 77 6.82 -1.98 -9.06
CA LEU A 77 7.02 -1.62 -7.67
C LEU A 77 7.61 -2.81 -6.91
N TYR A 78 8.79 -2.64 -6.32
CA TYR A 78 9.48 -3.64 -5.51
C TYR A 78 9.45 -3.25 -4.03
N PHE A 79 9.38 -4.24 -3.14
CA PHE A 79 9.37 -4.04 -1.69
C PHE A 79 9.69 -5.35 -0.97
N SER A 80 10.16 -5.28 0.28
CA SER A 80 10.24 -6.49 1.10
C SER A 80 8.92 -6.72 1.83
N ALA A 81 8.47 -7.96 1.95
CA ALA A 81 7.27 -8.30 2.74
C ALA A 81 7.33 -9.72 3.29
N TYR A 82 6.56 -9.96 4.35
CA TYR A 82 6.36 -11.27 4.98
C TYR A 82 5.03 -11.89 4.57
N ASP A 83 5.05 -13.16 4.17
CA ASP A 83 3.87 -13.93 3.73
C ASP A 83 3.30 -14.87 4.81
N GLY A 84 3.79 -14.77 6.04
CA GLY A 84 3.40 -15.67 7.12
C GLY A 84 4.23 -16.95 7.23
N THR A 85 5.06 -17.29 6.23
CA THR A 85 5.78 -18.58 6.18
C THR A 85 7.26 -18.48 5.84
N ASN A 86 7.65 -17.64 4.88
CA ASN A 86 9.01 -17.60 4.33
C ASN A 86 9.89 -16.47 4.89
N GLY A 87 9.41 -15.73 5.90
CA GLY A 87 10.12 -14.54 6.38
C GLY A 87 10.01 -13.38 5.38
N TYR A 88 10.89 -12.38 5.52
CA TYR A 88 10.88 -11.21 4.65
C TYR A 88 11.58 -11.51 3.33
N GLU A 89 10.83 -11.47 2.24
CA GLU A 89 11.34 -11.74 0.89
C GLU A 89 11.14 -10.53 -0.04
N LEU A 90 11.79 -10.55 -1.21
CA LEU A 90 11.61 -9.52 -2.24
C LEU A 90 10.32 -9.80 -3.04
N TRP A 91 9.38 -8.87 -2.96
CA TRP A 91 8.12 -8.89 -3.69
C TRP A 91 8.12 -7.83 -4.78
N LYS A 92 7.33 -8.09 -5.82
CA LYS A 92 7.02 -7.10 -6.84
C LYS A 92 5.52 -7.00 -7.09
N TYR A 93 5.08 -5.81 -7.45
CA TYR A 93 3.73 -5.52 -7.90
C TYR A 93 3.75 -4.85 -9.27
N THR A 94 2.91 -5.36 -10.17
CA THR A 94 2.66 -4.80 -11.49
C THR A 94 1.20 -4.41 -11.59
N GLN A 95 0.92 -3.23 -12.14
CA GLN A 95 -0.45 -2.89 -12.49
C GLN A 95 -0.83 -3.64 -13.77
N GLN A 96 -2.01 -4.28 -13.76
CA GLN A 96 -2.55 -4.87 -14.96
C GLN A 96 -3.08 -3.75 -15.86
N THR A 97 -2.44 -3.53 -17.00
CA THR A 97 -2.97 -2.64 -18.03
C THR A 97 -4.15 -3.35 -18.69
N THR A 98 -5.39 -3.00 -18.34
CA THR A 98 -6.54 -3.43 -19.12
C THR A 98 -6.50 -2.69 -20.45
N ILE A 99 -5.99 -3.34 -21.50
CA ILE A 99 -6.15 -2.83 -22.87
C ILE A 99 -7.60 -3.10 -23.27
N THR A 100 -8.44 -2.08 -23.21
CA THR A 100 -9.70 -2.07 -23.95
C THR A 100 -9.38 -1.82 -25.42
N TYR A 101 -9.52 -2.86 -26.25
CA TYR A 101 -9.58 -2.68 -27.69
C TYR A 101 -10.89 -1.96 -28.03
N ALA A 102 -10.78 -0.84 -28.74
CA ALA A 102 -11.91 -0.14 -29.34
C ALA A 102 -12.40 -0.86 -30.60
#